data_AF-A0A838PX59-F1
#
_entry.id   AF-A0A838PX59-F1
#
_cell.length_a   1.000
_cell.length_b   1.000
_cell.length_c   1.000
_cell.angle_alpha   90.00
_cell.angle_beta   90.00
_cell.angle_gamma   90.00
#
_symmetry.space_group_name_H-M   'P 1'
#
loop_
_entity.id
_entity.type
_entity.pdbx_description
1 polymer ?
#
loop_
_entity_poly.entity_id
_entity_poly.type
_entity_poly.pdbx_seq_one_letter_code
_entity_poly.pdbx_strand_id
1 'polypeptide(L)'
;MSNEKRPLAHPPISRWKVAGAGLLAGALAGVVMTTVMLLLAWMFGVATPLAIFGDRLSVFIPADEFLALMGRLGGYNRMKQLGVGSVVLGQIVVGGLGGVAYGLVAPRMSRKTRRLLSLAGFILLPLVAVALVLWPVLGTSYSGYPIRSATAITLIGLLVSFLAFERTLVLSFAGLTKDVSPNNPANG
;
A
#
# COMPACT_ATOMS: atom_id res chain seq x y z
N MET A 1 56.47 -0.47 -1.96
CA MET A 1 55.41 -0.19 -0.97
C MET A 1 54.47 0.86 -1.56
N SER A 2 53.42 0.42 -2.27
CA SER A 2 52.38 1.32 -2.81
C SER A 2 51.20 1.32 -1.86
N ASN A 3 50.84 2.51 -1.40
CA ASN A 3 49.88 2.80 -0.34
C ASN A 3 48.45 2.57 -0.86
N GLU A 4 47.84 1.47 -0.44
CA GLU A 4 46.47 1.10 -0.76
C GLU A 4 45.51 2.08 -0.06
N LYS A 5 45.04 3.10 -0.79
CA LYS A 5 43.97 4.00 -0.33
C LYS A 5 42.70 3.17 -0.12
N ARG A 6 42.48 2.72 1.11
CA ARG A 6 41.21 2.12 1.53
C ARG A 6 40.09 3.12 1.22
N PRO A 7 39.04 2.74 0.47
CA PRO A 7 37.91 3.62 0.24
C PRO A 7 37.29 3.98 1.61
N LEU A 8 37.14 5.28 1.84
CA LEU A 8 36.54 5.84 3.05
C LEU A 8 35.18 5.18 3.29
N ALA A 9 35.09 4.38 4.35
CA ALA A 9 33.83 3.79 4.78
C ALA A 9 32.87 4.92 5.16
N HIS A 10 31.86 5.16 4.31
CA HIS A 10 30.79 6.11 4.61
C HIS A 10 30.14 5.71 5.95
N PRO A 11 29.89 6.67 6.87
CA PRO A 11 29.20 6.35 8.11
C PRO A 11 27.83 5.74 7.79
N PRO A 12 27.44 4.62 8.42
CA PRO A 12 26.15 4.00 8.16
C PRO A 12 25.04 4.98 8.53
N ILE A 13 24.11 5.19 7.60
CA ILE A 13 22.93 6.05 7.83
C ILE A 13 22.24 5.57 9.11
N SER A 14 22.00 6.50 10.04
CA SER A 14 21.35 6.20 11.33
C SER A 14 20.02 5.47 11.13
N ARG A 15 19.79 4.40 11.91
CA ARG A 15 18.58 3.56 11.84
C ARG A 15 17.29 4.38 11.91
N TRP A 16 17.26 5.45 12.69
CA TRP A 16 16.10 6.33 12.80
C TRP A 16 15.82 7.11 11.52
N LYS A 17 16.86 7.57 10.82
CA LYS A 17 16.70 8.25 9.52
C LYS A 17 16.18 7.29 8.46
N VAL A 18 16.68 6.05 8.46
CA VAL A 18 16.20 5.00 7.55
C VAL A 18 14.75 4.61 7.85
N ALA A 19 14.39 4.47 9.12
CA ALA A 19 13.01 4.20 9.52
C ALA A 19 12.07 5.35 9.14
N GLY A 20 12.47 6.61 9.37
CA GLY A 20 11.69 7.79 8.98
C GLY A 20 11.49 7.90 7.47
N ALA A 21 12.56 7.71 6.68
CA ALA A 21 12.45 7.66 5.22
C ALA A 21 11.56 6.52 4.75
N GLY A 22 11.65 5.35 5.39
CA GLY A 22 10.76 4.21 5.15
C GLY A 22 9.30 4.54 5.44
N LEU A 23 9.00 5.15 6.59
CA LEU A 23 7.66 5.55 6.98
C LEU A 23 7.03 6.52 5.98
N LEU A 24 7.76 7.58 5.60
CA LEU A 24 7.28 8.59 4.64
C LEU A 24 7.06 7.99 3.25
N ALA A 25 8.02 7.19 2.76
CA ALA A 25 7.89 6.52 1.46
C ALA A 25 6.71 5.53 1.46
N GLY A 26 6.51 4.79 2.55
CA GLY A 26 5.40 3.85 2.71
C GLY A 26 4.04 4.54 2.81
N ALA A 27 3.94 5.64 3.55
CA ALA A 27 2.71 6.42 3.64
C ALA A 27 2.34 7.03 2.28
N LEU A 28 3.31 7.61 1.56
CA LEU A 28 3.12 8.14 0.22
C LEU A 28 2.69 7.02 -0.76
N ALA A 29 3.35 5.87 -0.71
CA ALA A 29 2.97 4.71 -1.50
C ALA A 29 1.53 4.26 -1.20
N GLY A 30 1.12 4.27 0.07
CA GLY A 30 -0.25 4.00 0.49
C GLY A 30 -1.26 4.96 -0.14
N VAL A 31 -0.97 6.27 -0.12
CA VAL A 31 -1.82 7.29 -0.77
C VAL A 31 -1.92 7.05 -2.28
N VAL A 32 -0.78 6.85 -2.96
CA VAL A 32 -0.75 6.60 -4.42
C VAL A 32 -1.54 5.35 -4.78
N MET A 33 -1.34 4.27 -4.02
CA MET A 33 -2.08 3.03 -4.20
C MET A 33 -3.59 3.24 -4.10
N THR A 34 -4.06 3.93 -3.05
CA THR A 34 -5.48 4.24 -2.86
C THR A 34 -6.02 5.04 -4.04
N THR A 35 -5.31 6.08 -4.47
CA THR A 35 -5.70 6.90 -5.62
C THR A 35 -5.82 6.05 -6.90
N VAL A 36 -4.84 5.20 -7.20
CA VAL A 36 -4.90 4.29 -8.35
C VAL A 36 -6.10 3.35 -8.24
N MET A 37 -6.35 2.80 -7.05
CA MET A 37 -7.48 1.91 -6.81
C MET A 37 -8.83 2.61 -7.08
N LEU A 38 -8.98 3.86 -6.62
CA LEU A 38 -10.19 4.67 -6.85
C LEU A 38 -10.37 5.04 -8.33
N LEU A 39 -9.29 5.40 -9.03
CA LEU A 39 -9.33 5.69 -10.46
C LEU A 39 -9.75 4.46 -11.27
N LEU A 40 -9.20 3.28 -10.95
CA LEU A 40 -9.59 2.03 -11.60
C LEU A 40 -11.04 1.67 -11.31
N ALA A 41 -11.51 1.88 -10.07
CA ALA A 41 -12.90 1.68 -9.69
C ALA A 41 -13.84 2.56 -10.53
N TRP A 42 -13.48 3.84 -10.67
CA TRP A 42 -14.26 4.81 -11.41
C TRP A 42 -14.30 4.50 -12.93
N MET A 43 -13.16 4.10 -13.51
CA MET A 43 -13.06 3.84 -14.95
C MET A 43 -13.64 2.49 -15.38
N PHE A 44 -13.45 1.45 -14.57
CA PHE A 44 -13.74 0.05 -14.96
C PHE A 44 -14.82 -0.61 -14.10
N GLY A 45 -15.45 0.12 -13.18
CA GLY A 45 -16.48 -0.42 -12.29
C GLY A 45 -15.96 -1.49 -11.33
N VAL A 46 -14.65 -1.50 -11.08
CA VAL A 46 -14.00 -2.52 -10.25
C VAL A 46 -14.44 -2.38 -8.81
N ALA A 47 -14.88 -3.49 -8.22
CA ALA A 47 -15.16 -3.55 -6.81
C ALA A 47 -13.81 -3.52 -6.05
N THR A 48 -13.48 -2.37 -5.47
CA THR A 48 -12.24 -2.22 -4.71
C THR A 48 -12.41 -2.88 -3.34
N PRO A 49 -11.34 -3.42 -2.72
CA PRO A 49 -11.38 -3.89 -1.35
C PRO A 49 -12.00 -2.86 -0.40
N LEU A 50 -11.77 -1.57 -0.66
CA LEU A 50 -12.39 -0.45 0.05
C LEU A 50 -13.93 -0.46 0.01
N ALA A 51 -14.53 -0.77 -1.14
CA ALA A 51 -15.99 -0.86 -1.30
C ALA A 51 -16.54 -2.18 -0.75
N ILE A 52 -15.85 -3.29 -1.02
CA ILE A 52 -16.34 -4.64 -0.70
C ILE A 52 -16.15 -5.01 0.77
N PHE A 53 -15.20 -4.39 1.48
CA PHE A 53 -15.02 -4.65 2.91
C PHE A 53 -16.31 -4.34 3.69
N GLY A 54 -17.01 -3.27 3.30
CA GLY A 54 -18.32 -2.91 3.84
C GLY A 54 -19.37 -3.99 3.57
N ASP A 55 -19.40 -4.54 2.36
CA ASP A 55 -20.33 -5.63 1.98
C ASP A 55 -20.08 -6.92 2.78
N ARG A 56 -18.83 -7.19 3.17
CA ARG A 56 -18.50 -8.33 4.04
C ARG A 56 -18.84 -8.08 5.50
N LEU A 57 -18.59 -6.87 6.01
CA LEU A 57 -18.85 -6.53 7.41
C LEU A 57 -20.34 -6.33 7.69
N SER A 58 -21.11 -5.81 6.72
CA SER A 58 -22.54 -5.55 6.89
C SER A 58 -23.36 -6.80 7.17
N VAL A 59 -22.95 -7.97 6.63
CA VAL A 59 -23.57 -9.27 6.93
C VAL A 59 -23.49 -9.62 8.42
N PHE A 60 -22.51 -9.07 9.15
CA PHE A 60 -22.30 -9.31 10.57
C PHE A 60 -22.92 -8.24 11.47
N ILE A 61 -23.49 -7.17 10.92
CA ILE A 61 -24.12 -6.08 11.70
C ILE A 61 -25.64 -6.28 11.67
N PRO A 62 -26.29 -6.59 12.80
CA PRO A 62 -27.74 -6.65 12.88
C PRO A 62 -28.37 -5.31 12.48
N ALA A 63 -29.54 -5.36 11.83
CA ALA A 63 -30.23 -4.16 11.33
C ALA A 63 -30.45 -3.10 12.43
N ASP A 64 -30.75 -3.54 13.65
CA ASP A 64 -30.99 -2.66 14.79
C ASP A 64 -29.72 -1.91 15.24
N GLU A 65 -28.56 -2.57 15.21
CA GLU A 65 -27.27 -1.92 15.47
C GLU A 65 -26.91 -0.93 14.36
N PHE A 66 -27.17 -1.29 13.11
CA PHE A 66 -26.94 -0.40 11.98
C PHE A 66 -27.78 0.87 12.07
N LEU A 67 -29.07 0.75 12.39
CA LEU A 67 -29.98 1.89 12.60
C LEU A 67 -29.56 2.72 13.81
N ALA A 68 -29.17 2.10 14.93
CA ALA A 68 -28.68 2.80 16.10
C ALA A 68 -27.37 3.56 15.83
N LEU A 69 -26.45 2.96 15.08
CA LEU A 69 -25.20 3.58 14.65
C LEU A 69 -25.46 4.75 13.69
N MET A 70 -26.44 4.62 12.80
CA MET A 70 -26.85 5.68 11.87
C MET A 70 -27.48 6.87 12.62
N GLY A 71 -28.31 6.58 13.62
CA GLY A 71 -28.87 7.59 14.52
C GLY A 71 -27.79 8.33 15.31
N ARG A 72 -26.77 7.61 15.82
CA ARG A 72 -25.65 8.20 16.58
C ARG A 72 -24.66 8.98 15.73
N LEU A 73 -24.39 8.52 14.50
CA LEU A 73 -23.44 9.16 13.58
C LEU A 73 -24.08 10.28 12.73
N GLY A 74 -25.37 10.56 12.94
CA GLY A 74 -26.07 11.65 12.27
C GLY A 74 -26.29 11.40 10.78
N GLY A 75 -26.64 10.16 10.43
CA GLY A 75 -27.09 9.74 9.10
C GLY A 75 -26.11 8.84 8.32
N TYR A 76 -26.65 8.18 7.28
CA TYR A 76 -25.93 7.22 6.43
C TYR A 76 -24.65 7.79 5.79
N ASN A 77 -24.69 9.06 5.35
CA ASN A 77 -23.56 9.68 4.66
C ASN A 77 -22.32 9.79 5.56
N ARG A 78 -22.49 10.14 6.85
CA ARG A 78 -21.38 10.21 7.81
C ARG A 78 -20.82 8.84 8.15
N MET A 79 -21.69 7.83 8.30
CA MET A 79 -21.26 6.45 8.50
C MET A 79 -20.45 5.95 7.31
N LYS A 80 -20.89 6.23 6.08
CA LYS A 80 -20.16 5.86 4.86
C LYS A 80 -18.81 6.57 4.76
N GLN A 81 -18.74 7.87 5.09
CA GLN A 81 -17.48 8.62 5.12
C GLN A 81 -16.51 8.07 6.16
N LEU A 82 -16.98 7.67 7.35
CA LEU A 82 -16.15 7.03 8.36
C LEU A 82 -15.65 5.65 7.91
N GLY A 83 -16.51 4.85 7.28
CA GLY A 83 -16.12 3.56 6.71
C GLY A 83 -15.02 3.71 5.66
N VAL A 84 -15.24 4.59 4.67
CA VAL A 84 -14.24 4.87 3.62
C VAL A 84 -12.96 5.46 4.21
N GLY A 85 -13.09 6.47 5.08
CA GLY A 85 -11.95 7.16 5.69
C GLY A 85 -11.10 6.24 6.56
N SER A 86 -11.71 5.31 7.30
CA SER A 86 -11.00 4.35 8.16
C SER A 86 -10.18 3.34 7.36
N VAL A 87 -10.69 2.85 6.22
CA VAL A 87 -9.94 1.96 5.35
C VAL A 87 -8.79 2.70 4.66
N VAL A 88 -9.03 3.93 4.16
CA VAL A 88 -7.96 4.76 3.58
C VAL A 88 -6.86 5.01 4.60
N LEU A 89 -7.22 5.39 5.84
CA LEU A 89 -6.27 5.58 6.92
C LEU A 89 -5.52 4.28 7.25
N GLY A 90 -6.24 3.15 7.32
CA GLY A 90 -5.64 1.84 7.53
C GLY A 90 -4.62 1.47 6.46
N GLN A 91 -4.93 1.74 5.18
CA GLN A 91 -4.00 1.53 4.06
C GLN A 91 -2.74 2.39 4.18
N ILE A 92 -2.88 3.66 4.58
CA ILE A 92 -1.73 4.56 4.78
C ILE A 92 -0.87 4.10 5.96
N VAL A 93 -1.48 3.70 7.08
CA VAL A 93 -0.77 3.20 8.26
C VAL A 93 -0.02 1.91 7.93
N VAL A 94 -0.70 0.93 7.32
CA VAL A 94 -0.07 -0.33 6.89
C VAL A 94 1.03 -0.08 5.85
N GLY A 95 0.80 0.84 4.91
CA GLY A 95 1.79 1.26 3.93
C GLY A 95 3.03 1.85 4.60
N GLY A 96 2.85 2.75 5.56
CA GLY A 96 3.91 3.33 6.36
C GLY A 96 4.72 2.29 7.14
N LEU A 97 4.05 1.37 7.84
CA LEU A 97 4.70 0.27 8.57
C LEU A 97 5.47 -0.67 7.63
N GLY A 98 4.88 -1.00 6.47
CA GLY A 98 5.54 -1.74 5.42
C GLY A 98 6.79 -1.03 4.89
N GLY A 99 6.72 0.29 4.73
CA GLY A 99 7.85 1.13 4.35
C GLY A 99 8.95 1.17 5.41
N VAL A 100 8.63 1.22 6.70
CA VAL A 100 9.60 1.07 7.80
C VAL A 100 10.31 -0.27 7.73
N ALA A 101 9.54 -1.37 7.59
CA ALA A 101 10.10 -2.72 7.48
C ALA A 101 11.01 -2.83 6.26
N TYR A 102 10.57 -2.33 5.10
CA TYR A 102 11.38 -2.27 3.89
C TYR A 102 12.66 -1.47 4.12
N GLY A 103 12.56 -0.26 4.68
CA GLY A 103 13.71 0.60 4.92
C GLY A 103 14.72 -0.03 5.87
N LEU A 104 14.28 -0.73 6.91
CA LEU A 104 15.19 -1.41 7.83
C LEU A 104 15.87 -2.62 7.20
N VAL A 105 15.20 -3.38 6.33
CA VAL A 105 15.69 -4.66 5.81
C VAL A 105 16.43 -4.51 4.48
N ALA A 106 15.88 -3.71 3.56
CA ALA A 106 16.34 -3.57 2.17
C ALA A 106 17.80 -3.12 2.00
N PRO A 107 18.38 -2.24 2.85
CA PRO A 107 19.78 -1.85 2.73
C PRO A 107 20.79 -2.97 2.99
N ARG A 108 20.37 -4.05 3.66
CA ARG A 108 21.25 -5.19 4.02
C ARG A 108 21.29 -6.29 2.97
N MET A 109 20.52 -6.15 1.90
CA MET A 109 20.29 -7.20 0.92
C MET A 109 20.96 -6.90 -0.41
N SER A 110 21.31 -7.96 -1.15
CA SER A 110 21.73 -7.83 -2.55
C SER A 110 20.61 -7.19 -3.39
N ARG A 111 20.96 -6.55 -4.52
CA ARG A 111 19.98 -5.93 -5.42
C ARG A 111 18.92 -6.93 -5.92
N LYS A 112 19.33 -8.18 -6.18
CA LYS A 112 18.43 -9.27 -6.62
C LYS A 112 17.48 -9.66 -5.49
N THR A 113 18.01 -9.94 -4.29
CA THR A 113 17.20 -10.33 -3.11
C THR A 113 16.22 -9.24 -2.71
N ARG A 114 16.65 -7.97 -2.70
CA ARG A 114 15.80 -6.82 -2.39
C ARG A 114 14.60 -6.72 -3.34
N ARG A 115 14.82 -6.88 -4.64
CA ARG A 115 13.75 -6.84 -5.67
C ARG A 115 12.79 -8.02 -5.51
N LEU A 116 13.31 -9.22 -5.22
CA LEU A 116 12.44 -10.39 -4.99
C LEU A 116 11.60 -10.21 -3.73
N LEU A 117 12.19 -9.71 -2.65
CA LEU A 117 11.48 -9.46 -1.39
C LEU A 117 10.42 -8.35 -1.55
N SER A 118 10.70 -7.29 -2.31
CA SER A 118 9.71 -6.23 -2.55
C SER A 118 8.53 -6.73 -3.36
N LEU A 119 8.78 -7.47 -4.46
CA LEU A 119 7.73 -8.07 -5.27
C LEU A 119 6.93 -9.11 -4.48
N ALA A 120 7.60 -9.97 -3.72
CA ALA A 120 6.93 -10.98 -2.91
C ALA A 120 6.09 -10.34 -1.79
N GLY A 121 6.67 -9.41 -1.04
CA GLY A 121 6.05 -8.81 0.15
C GLY A 121 4.95 -7.79 -0.16
N PHE A 122 5.11 -6.99 -1.21
CA PHE A 122 4.18 -5.88 -1.50
C PHE A 122 3.26 -6.13 -2.69
N ILE A 123 3.45 -7.21 -3.44
CA ILE A 123 2.58 -7.57 -4.58
C ILE A 123 1.99 -8.95 -4.38
N LEU A 124 2.82 -10.00 -4.37
CA LEU A 124 2.31 -11.38 -4.36
C LEU A 124 1.56 -11.71 -3.06
N LEU A 125 2.16 -11.41 -1.91
CA LEU A 125 1.57 -11.68 -0.60
C LEU A 125 0.22 -10.98 -0.41
N PRO A 126 0.07 -9.66 -0.61
CA PRO A 126 -1.23 -8.99 -0.45
C PRO A 126 -2.23 -9.42 -1.53
N LEU A 127 -1.79 -9.72 -2.76
CA LEU A 127 -2.68 -10.24 -3.80
C LEU A 127 -3.26 -11.61 -3.44
N VAL A 128 -2.43 -12.53 -2.95
CA VAL A 128 -2.88 -13.85 -2.46
C VAL A 128 -3.78 -13.69 -1.24
N ALA A 129 -3.41 -12.83 -0.27
CA ALA A 129 -4.22 -12.60 0.91
C ALA A 129 -5.61 -12.07 0.55
N VAL A 130 -5.71 -11.08 -0.34
CA VAL A 130 -6.99 -10.57 -0.84
C VAL A 130 -7.74 -11.64 -1.62
N ALA A 131 -7.06 -12.37 -2.50
CA ALA A 131 -7.67 -13.44 -3.28
C ALA A 131 -8.33 -14.49 -2.38
N LEU A 132 -7.68 -14.87 -1.28
CA LEU A 132 -8.20 -15.87 -0.33
C LEU A 132 -9.31 -15.31 0.58
N VAL A 133 -9.09 -14.15 1.20
CA VAL A 133 -10.01 -13.58 2.20
C VAL A 133 -11.29 -13.04 1.55
N LEU A 134 -11.14 -12.37 0.40
CA LEU A 134 -12.24 -11.73 -0.32
C LEU A 134 -12.80 -12.58 -1.46
N TRP A 135 -12.34 -13.82 -1.66
CA TRP A 135 -12.78 -14.70 -2.76
C TRP A 135 -14.28 -14.64 -3.13
N PRO A 136 -15.23 -14.84 -2.19
CA PRO A 136 -16.65 -14.91 -2.56
C PRO A 136 -17.23 -13.58 -3.05
N VAL A 137 -16.53 -12.48 -2.80
CA VAL A 137 -16.98 -11.13 -3.14
C VAL A 137 -16.14 -10.49 -4.24
N LEU A 138 -15.07 -11.13 -4.73
CA LEU A 138 -14.30 -10.64 -5.89
C LEU A 138 -15.12 -10.64 -7.20
N GLY A 139 -16.20 -11.41 -7.24
CA GLY A 139 -17.12 -11.47 -8.38
C GLY A 139 -18.13 -10.33 -8.44
N THR A 140 -18.15 -9.43 -7.44
CA THR A 140 -19.07 -8.29 -7.46
C THR A 140 -18.65 -7.32 -8.56
N SER A 141 -19.59 -6.97 -9.43
CA SER A 141 -19.39 -6.00 -10.48
C SER A 141 -20.61 -5.09 -10.57
N TYR A 142 -20.41 -3.80 -10.31
CA TYR A 142 -21.46 -2.79 -10.41
C TYR A 142 -21.85 -2.47 -11.86
N SER A 143 -21.12 -3.01 -12.84
CA SER A 143 -21.35 -2.84 -14.28
C SER A 143 -22.02 -4.05 -14.96
N GLY A 144 -22.46 -5.06 -14.19
CA GLY A 144 -23.20 -6.22 -14.72
C GLY A 144 -22.35 -7.29 -15.43
N TYR A 145 -21.03 -7.28 -15.28
CA TYR A 145 -20.17 -8.32 -15.85
C TYR A 145 -20.45 -9.71 -15.26
N PRO A 146 -20.27 -10.79 -16.06
CA PRO A 146 -20.25 -12.15 -15.54
C PRO A 146 -19.20 -12.30 -14.43
N ILE A 147 -19.53 -13.09 -13.39
CA ILE A 147 -18.72 -13.27 -12.16
C ILE A 147 -17.23 -13.49 -12.47
N ARG A 148 -16.90 -14.37 -13.42
CA ARG A 148 -15.50 -14.69 -13.78
C ARG A 148 -14.75 -13.48 -14.36
N SER A 149 -15.41 -12.69 -15.19
CA SER A 149 -14.84 -11.48 -15.78
C SER A 149 -14.67 -10.39 -14.72
N ALA A 150 -15.65 -10.21 -13.83
CA ALA A 150 -15.58 -9.27 -12.71
C ALA A 150 -14.41 -9.59 -11.76
N THR A 151 -14.22 -10.88 -11.43
CA THR A 151 -13.08 -11.34 -10.63
C THR A 151 -11.76 -11.07 -11.33
N ALA A 152 -11.64 -11.36 -12.62
CA ALA A 152 -10.41 -11.12 -13.38
C ALA A 152 -10.05 -9.63 -13.41
N ILE A 153 -11.03 -8.76 -13.72
CA ILE A 153 -10.84 -7.30 -13.74
C ILE A 153 -10.42 -6.80 -12.36
N THR A 154 -11.02 -7.31 -11.29
CA THR A 154 -10.68 -6.94 -9.91
C THR A 154 -9.27 -7.34 -9.53
N LEU A 155 -8.86 -8.57 -9.86
CA LEU A 155 -7.49 -9.05 -9.60
C LEU A 155 -6.45 -8.27 -10.41
N ILE A 156 -6.74 -7.93 -11.67
CA ILE A 156 -5.86 -7.10 -12.50
C ILE A 156 -5.76 -5.68 -11.91
N GLY A 157 -6.89 -5.09 -11.50
CA GLY A 157 -6.91 -3.78 -10.87
C GLY A 157 -6.08 -3.75 -9.59
N LEU A 158 -6.22 -4.76 -8.75
CA LEU A 158 -5.42 -4.92 -7.53
C LEU A 158 -3.93 -5.10 -7.82
N LEU A 159 -3.59 -5.90 -8.82
CA LEU A 159 -2.22 -6.08 -9.26
C LEU A 159 -1.60 -4.74 -9.69
N VAL A 160 -2.33 -3.92 -10.46
CA VAL A 160 -1.88 -2.58 -10.86
C VAL A 160 -1.70 -1.66 -9.65
N SER A 161 -2.64 -1.68 -8.70
CA SER A 161 -2.51 -0.89 -7.46
C SER A 161 -1.30 -1.30 -6.62
N PHE A 162 -1.05 -2.60 -6.44
CA PHE A 162 0.11 -3.09 -5.70
C PHE A 162 1.43 -2.82 -6.42
N LEU A 163 1.45 -2.87 -7.75
CA LEU A 163 2.59 -2.43 -8.54
C LEU A 163 2.87 -0.94 -8.33
N ALA A 164 1.84 -0.09 -8.32
CA ALA A 164 1.99 1.33 -8.03
C ALA A 164 2.56 1.56 -6.63
N PHE A 165 2.03 0.85 -5.62
CA PHE A 165 2.56 0.88 -4.26
C PHE A 165 4.06 0.51 -4.21
N GLU A 166 4.44 -0.64 -4.77
CA GLU A 166 5.82 -1.13 -4.75
C GLU A 166 6.78 -0.14 -5.43
N ARG A 167 6.39 0.38 -6.60
CA ARG A 167 7.22 1.31 -7.36
C ARG A 167 7.39 2.64 -6.63
N THR A 168 6.31 3.21 -6.10
CA THR A 168 6.38 4.44 -5.31
C THR A 168 7.23 4.25 -4.07
N LEU A 169 7.03 3.16 -3.31
CA LEU A 169 7.82 2.88 -2.11
C LEU A 169 9.32 2.80 -2.43
N VAL A 170 9.70 2.01 -3.44
CA VAL A 170 11.11 1.79 -3.79
C VAL A 170 11.76 3.07 -4.31
N LEU A 171 11.08 3.81 -5.18
CA LEU A 171 11.62 5.04 -5.78
C LEU A 171 11.73 6.17 -4.76
N SER A 172 10.65 6.42 -3.98
CA SER A 172 10.65 7.47 -2.97
C SER A 172 11.64 7.18 -1.85
N PHE A 173 11.74 5.92 -1.41
CA PHE A 173 12.76 5.54 -0.41
C PHE A 173 14.18 5.74 -0.95
N ALA A 174 14.44 5.37 -2.21
CA ALA A 174 15.73 5.59 -2.84
C ALA A 174 16.07 7.08 -3.02
N GLY A 175 15.08 7.94 -3.29
CA GLY A 175 15.25 9.39 -3.31
C GLY A 175 15.60 9.94 -1.93
N LEU A 176 14.73 9.68 -0.93
CA LEU A 176 14.90 10.17 0.44
C LEU A 176 16.23 9.72 1.08
N THR A 177 16.73 8.53 0.75
CA THR A 177 18.00 8.03 1.30
C THR A 177 19.24 8.54 0.56
N LYS A 178 19.12 9.04 -0.68
CA LYS A 178 20.20 9.74 -1.38
C LYS A 178 20.44 11.12 -0.75
N ASP A 179 19.38 11.87 -0.48
CA ASP A 179 19.45 13.24 0.05
C ASP A 179 19.92 13.28 1.52
N VAL A 180 19.70 12.19 2.26
CA VAL A 180 20.13 12.05 3.66
C VAL A 180 21.64 11.78 3.80
N SER A 181 22.35 11.46 2.70
CA SER A 181 23.79 11.25 2.71
C SER A 181 24.53 12.60 2.52
N PRO A 182 25.26 13.14 3.53
CA PRO A 182 25.74 14.53 3.53
C PRO A 182 26.92 14.84 2.59
N ASN A 183 27.12 14.09 1.50
CA ASN A 183 28.18 14.38 0.52
C ASN A 183 27.63 14.24 -0.91
N ASN A 184 26.80 15.20 -1.31
CA ASN A 184 26.48 15.43 -2.71
C ASN A 184 27.41 16.54 -3.24
N PRO A 185 28.33 16.26 -4.19
CA PRO A 185 29.20 17.29 -4.78
C PRO A 185 28.46 18.31 -5.66
N ALA A 186 27.13 18.31 -5.72
CA ALA A 186 26.34 19.25 -6.50
C ALA A 186 26.14 20.65 -5.85
N ASN A 187 26.72 20.89 -4.67
CA ASN A 187 26.65 22.18 -3.95
C ASN A 187 28.03 22.86 -3.79
N GLY A 188 28.95 22.62 -4.73
CA GLY A 188 30.26 23.28 -4.80
C GLY A 188 30.42 24.04 -6.10
#